data_AF-W7EXM1-F1
#
_entry.id   AF-W7EXM1-F1
#
_cell.length_a   1.000
_cell.length_b   1.000
_cell.length_c   1.000
_cell.angle_alpha   90.00
_cell.angle_beta   90.00
_cell.angle_gamma   90.00
#
_symmetry.space_group_name_H-M   'P 1'
#
loop_
_entity.id
_entity.type
_entity.pdbx_description
1 polymer ?
#
loop_
_entity_poly.entity_id
_entity_poly.type
_entity_poly.pdbx_seq_one_letter_code
_entity_poly.pdbx_strand_id
1 'polypeptide(L)'
;MKQTRRVLADRIDNATWDQHRETIHRLFILQNRKLEGPEGVMHVMSKVHGFSATEAQYENHFKLWNIRKKVTDREWSVVLSHVHVRAQHGEKTDVIFNGALLDEERVAREINRRVSKYNRHLNNLQNLPKLPLGFRLESPPSSPVPHADNAISGHNPTGCV
;
A
#
# COMPACT_ATOMS: atom_id res chain seq x y z
N MET A 1 6.88 28.02 42.41
CA MET A 1 5.99 27.38 41.41
C MET A 1 6.73 27.36 40.08
N LYS A 2 7.11 26.19 39.58
CA LYS A 2 7.88 26.09 38.32
C LYS A 2 6.88 26.19 37.16
N GLN A 3 6.89 27.33 36.48
CA GLN A 3 6.04 27.59 35.32
C GLN A 3 6.66 26.84 34.12
N THR A 4 6.12 25.68 33.79
CA THR A 4 6.52 24.95 32.59
C THR A 4 6.00 25.72 31.37
N ARG A 5 6.90 26.45 30.70
CA ARG A 5 6.61 27.12 29.42
C ARG A 5 6.22 26.01 28.43
N ARG A 6 4.92 25.86 28.13
CA ARG A 6 4.50 25.04 26.98
C ARG A 6 5.13 25.68 25.76
N VAL A 7 6.17 25.06 25.20
CA VAL A 7 6.68 25.41 23.88
C VAL A 7 5.52 25.10 22.95
N LEU A 8 4.75 26.12 22.60
CA LEU A 8 3.78 26.03 21.51
C LEU A 8 4.63 25.72 20.28
N ALA A 9 4.56 24.49 19.78
CA ALA A 9 5.10 24.20 18.47
C ALA A 9 4.44 25.18 17.50
N ASP A 10 5.24 25.89 16.72
CA ASP A 10 4.74 26.87 15.78
C ASP A 10 3.67 26.23 14.88
N ARG A 11 2.61 26.98 14.62
CA ARG A 11 1.54 26.52 13.74
C ARG A 11 2.10 26.51 12.31
N ILE A 12 2.47 25.33 11.84
CA ILE A 12 2.91 25.09 10.47
C ILE A 12 1.70 25.18 9.54
N ASP A 13 1.83 25.96 8.47
CA ASP A 13 0.78 26.12 7.45
C ASP A 13 0.55 24.84 6.64
N ASN A 14 -0.68 24.64 6.17
CA ASN A 14 -1.05 23.46 5.38
C ASN A 14 -0.22 23.33 4.09
N ALA A 15 0.18 24.45 3.47
CA ALA A 15 1.02 24.43 2.28
C ALA A 15 2.38 23.74 2.53
N THR A 16 2.99 24.00 3.69
CA THR A 16 4.25 23.37 4.11
C THR A 16 4.04 21.87 4.39
N TRP A 17 2.90 21.49 4.98
CA TRP A 17 2.54 20.09 5.15
C TRP A 17 2.38 19.38 3.80
N ASP A 18 1.69 20.00 2.85
CA ASP A 18 1.44 19.43 1.53
C ASP A 18 2.75 19.24 0.73
N GLN A 19 3.72 20.15 0.86
CA GLN A 19 5.06 20.00 0.29
C GLN A 19 5.78 18.74 0.78
N HIS A 20 5.54 18.35 2.04
CA HIS A 20 6.17 17.18 2.66
C HIS A 20 5.31 15.92 2.62
N ARG A 21 4.06 16.02 2.16
CA ARG A 21 3.07 14.94 2.21
C ARG A 21 3.57 13.65 1.57
N GLU A 22 4.17 13.73 0.38
CA GLU A 22 4.67 12.56 -0.34
C GLU A 22 5.83 11.88 0.40
N THR A 23 6.76 12.66 0.94
CA THR A 23 7.88 12.15 1.74
C THR A 23 7.38 11.46 3.00
N ILE A 24 6.45 12.10 3.71
CA ILE A 24 5.81 11.54 4.90
C ILE A 24 5.09 10.23 4.55
N HIS A 25 4.34 10.20 3.44
CA HIS A 25 3.64 9.02 2.96
C HIS A 25 4.62 7.88 2.64
N ARG A 26 5.71 8.17 1.92
CA ARG A 26 6.75 7.20 1.59
C ARG A 26 7.39 6.61 2.85
N LEU A 27 7.78 7.45 3.81
CA LEU A 27 8.40 6.98 5.06
C LEU A 27 7.42 6.13 5.89
N PHE A 28 6.19 6.60 6.05
CA PHE A 28 5.23 5.98 6.95
C PHE A 28 4.60 4.70 6.35
N ILE A 29 4.15 4.77 5.10
CA ILE A 29 3.43 3.67 4.43
C ILE A 29 4.40 2.77 3.68
N LEU A 30 5.13 3.30 2.71
CA LEU A 30 5.93 2.48 1.79
C LEU A 30 7.15 1.85 2.47
N GLN A 31 7.80 2.58 3.37
CA GLN A 31 8.92 2.06 4.18
C GLN A 31 8.47 1.48 5.52
N ASN A 32 7.16 1.47 5.80
CA ASN A 32 6.56 0.95 7.03
C ASN A 32 7.19 1.49 8.34
N ARG A 33 7.74 2.71 8.35
CA ARG A 33 8.39 3.26 9.55
C ARG A 33 7.37 3.60 10.64
N LYS A 34 7.82 3.63 11.89
CA LYS A 34 7.01 4.16 13.01
C LYS A 34 6.96 5.68 12.94
N LEU A 35 5.91 6.29 13.51
CA LEU A 35 5.80 7.74 13.58
C LEU A 35 6.91 8.31 14.47
N GLU A 36 7.03 7.77 15.68
CA GLU A 36 8.04 8.11 16.68
C GLU A 36 9.21 7.11 16.71
N GLY A 37 10.25 7.49 17.46
CA GLY A 37 11.42 6.65 17.75
C GLY A 37 12.63 6.94 16.86
N PRO A 38 13.75 6.23 17.12
CA PRO A 38 14.93 6.31 16.28
C PRO A 38 14.56 5.88 14.86
N GLU A 39 14.99 6.66 13.87
CA GLU A 39 14.65 6.46 12.47
C GLU A 39 13.14 6.51 12.13
N GLY A 40 12.28 6.95 13.05
CA GLY A 40 10.86 7.19 12.81
C GLY A 40 10.62 8.37 11.86
N VAL A 41 9.39 8.51 11.37
CA VAL A 41 9.00 9.58 10.44
C VAL A 41 9.37 10.95 11.01
N MET A 42 9.00 11.23 12.26
CA MET A 42 9.29 12.52 12.91
C MET A 42 10.80 12.78 13.01
N HIS A 43 11.59 11.75 13.30
CA HIS A 43 13.04 11.85 13.40
C HIS A 43 13.68 12.18 12.03
N VAL A 44 13.30 11.45 11.00
CA VAL A 44 13.81 11.66 9.63
C VAL A 44 13.41 13.03 9.09
N MET A 45 12.14 13.41 9.27
CA MET A 45 11.64 14.72 8.85
C MET A 45 12.37 15.87 9.54
N SER A 46 12.62 15.76 10.84
CA SER A 46 13.38 16.77 11.59
C SER A 46 14.84 16.84 11.15
N LYS A 47 15.52 15.70 10.99
CA LYS A 47 16.97 15.63 10.69
C LYS A 47 17.33 15.93 9.23
N VAL A 48 16.56 15.40 8.28
CA VAL A 48 16.87 15.48 6.86
C VAL A 48 16.17 16.65 6.19
N HIS A 49 14.94 16.94 6.60
CA HIS A 49 14.09 17.94 5.95
C HIS A 49 13.92 19.22 6.77
N GLY A 50 14.53 19.30 7.97
CA GLY A 50 14.37 20.45 8.87
C GLY A 50 12.93 20.64 9.38
N PHE A 51 12.06 19.64 9.19
CA PHE A 51 10.63 19.74 9.46
C PHE A 51 10.30 19.09 10.81
N SER A 52 10.08 19.94 11.81
CA SER A 52 9.81 19.51 13.17
C SER A 52 8.38 19.87 13.58
N ALA A 53 7.56 18.86 13.82
CA ALA A 53 6.18 18.99 14.26
C ALA A 53 5.90 17.97 15.37
N THR A 54 4.87 18.23 16.17
CA THR A 54 4.42 17.31 17.23
C THR A 54 3.72 16.10 16.67
N GLU A 55 3.72 14.99 17.42
CA GLU A 55 3.00 13.76 17.05
C GLU A 55 1.54 14.04 16.70
N ALA A 56 0.83 14.80 17.54
CA ALA A 56 -0.56 15.17 17.32
C ALA A 56 -0.79 15.93 15.99
N GLN A 57 0.15 16.78 15.57
CA GLN A 57 0.06 17.46 14.28
C GLN A 57 0.20 16.48 13.11
N TYR A 58 1.13 15.51 13.21
CA TYR A 58 1.24 14.43 12.22
C TYR A 58 -0.02 13.57 12.17
N GLU A 59 -0.55 13.13 13.31
CA GLU A 59 -1.76 12.31 13.36
C GLU A 59 -2.97 13.00 12.74
N ASN A 60 -3.11 14.31 12.97
CA ASN A 60 -4.17 15.10 12.35
C ASN A 60 -4.03 15.12 10.82
N HIS A 61 -2.82 15.35 10.31
CA HIS A 61 -2.56 15.32 8.86
C HIS A 61 -2.73 13.91 8.27
N PHE A 62 -2.38 12.86 9.03
CA PHE A 62 -2.60 11.49 8.59
C PHE A 62 -4.09 11.21 8.42
N LYS A 63 -4.94 11.70 9.33
CA LYS A 63 -6.41 11.61 9.19
C LYS A 63 -6.91 12.40 7.98
N LEU A 64 -6.47 13.64 7.82
CA LEU A 64 -6.84 14.52 6.69
C LEU A 64 -6.49 13.90 5.33
N TRP A 65 -5.32 13.28 5.23
CA TRP A 65 -4.83 12.66 4.00
C TRP A 65 -5.22 11.18 3.85
N ASN A 66 -6.00 10.63 4.79
CA ASN A 66 -6.35 9.21 4.88
C ASN A 66 -5.13 8.26 4.88
N ILE A 67 -4.00 8.71 5.42
CA ILE A 67 -2.77 7.94 5.58
C ILE A 67 -2.90 7.05 6.81
N ARG A 68 -3.00 5.74 6.59
CA ARG A 68 -3.07 4.73 7.65
C ARG A 68 -2.53 3.39 7.19
N LYS A 69 -2.08 2.57 8.14
CA LYS A 69 -1.61 1.19 7.91
C LYS A 69 -2.71 0.13 8.06
N LYS A 70 -3.70 0.45 8.90
CA LYS A 70 -4.78 -0.46 9.25
C LYS A 70 -5.94 -0.31 8.26
N VAL A 71 -6.44 -1.46 7.83
CA VAL A 71 -7.63 -1.59 7.00
C VAL A 71 -8.77 -2.01 7.92
N THR A 72 -9.92 -1.36 7.79
CA THR A 72 -11.10 -1.66 8.62
C THR A 72 -11.81 -2.93 8.16
N ASP A 73 -12.63 -3.52 9.03
CA ASP A 73 -13.37 -4.75 8.71
C ASP A 73 -14.32 -4.57 7.51
N ARG A 74 -14.97 -3.40 7.43
CA ARG A 74 -15.86 -3.04 6.33
C ARG A 74 -15.10 -2.92 5.00
N GLU A 75 -13.92 -2.32 5.02
CA GLU A 75 -13.09 -2.20 3.80
C GLU A 75 -12.60 -3.57 3.34
N TRP A 76 -12.13 -4.42 4.26
CA TRP A 76 -11.79 -5.80 3.94
C TRP A 76 -12.96 -6.51 3.26
N SER A 77 -14.17 -6.37 3.80
CA SER A 77 -15.36 -7.02 3.22
C SER A 77 -15.60 -6.59 1.77
N VAL A 78 -15.44 -5.30 1.44
CA VAL A 78 -15.56 -4.81 0.06
C VAL A 78 -14.44 -5.34 -0.81
N VAL A 79 -13.18 -5.18 -0.39
CA VAL A 79 -11.99 -5.56 -1.16
C VAL A 79 -12.00 -7.05 -1.49
N LEU A 80 -12.31 -7.90 -0.51
CA LEU A 80 -12.40 -9.34 -0.71
C LEU A 80 -13.52 -9.73 -1.68
N SER A 81 -14.61 -8.95 -1.74
CA SER A 81 -15.66 -9.16 -2.74
C SER A 81 -15.16 -8.95 -4.16
N HIS A 82 -14.35 -7.92 -4.38
CA HIS A 82 -13.71 -7.67 -5.68
C HIS A 82 -12.69 -8.75 -6.03
N VAL A 83 -11.81 -9.13 -5.08
CA VAL A 83 -10.81 -10.18 -5.28
C VAL A 83 -11.46 -11.50 -5.67
N HIS A 84 -12.57 -11.87 -5.02
CA HIS A 84 -13.28 -13.10 -5.34
C HIS A 84 -13.91 -13.09 -6.74
N VAL A 85 -14.58 -12.00 -7.13
CA VAL A 85 -15.16 -11.88 -8.49
C VAL A 85 -14.06 -12.05 -9.53
N ARG A 86 -12.93 -11.38 -9.36
CA ARG A 86 -11.76 -11.53 -10.24
C ARG A 86 -11.22 -12.96 -10.26
N ALA A 87 -11.14 -13.60 -9.10
CA ALA A 87 -10.72 -15.01 -9.02
C ALA A 87 -11.70 -15.96 -9.72
N GLN A 88 -13.01 -15.70 -9.69
CA GLN A 88 -14.00 -16.47 -10.47
C GLN A 88 -13.79 -16.34 -11.99
N HIS A 89 -13.24 -15.21 -12.43
CA HIS A 89 -12.83 -14.98 -13.82
C HIS A 89 -11.40 -15.49 -14.13
N GLY A 90 -10.71 -16.11 -13.16
CA GLY A 90 -9.35 -16.62 -13.33
C GLY A 90 -8.25 -15.55 -13.24
N GLU A 91 -8.57 -14.35 -12.75
CA GLU A 91 -7.61 -13.25 -12.65
C GLU A 91 -6.89 -13.28 -11.30
N LYS A 92 -5.56 -13.36 -11.33
CA LYS A 92 -4.74 -13.05 -10.15
C LYS A 92 -4.86 -11.56 -9.83
N THR A 93 -4.92 -11.21 -8.54
CA THR A 93 -5.15 -9.83 -8.11
C THR A 93 -4.17 -9.42 -7.02
N ASP A 94 -3.38 -8.39 -7.31
CA ASP A 94 -2.58 -7.67 -6.34
C ASP A 94 -3.44 -6.61 -5.64
N VAL A 95 -3.42 -6.63 -4.31
CA VAL A 95 -4.18 -5.68 -3.47
C VAL A 95 -3.26 -4.59 -2.99
N ILE A 96 -3.43 -3.37 -3.49
CA ILE A 96 -2.64 -2.21 -3.11
C ILE A 96 -3.48 -1.35 -2.16
N PHE A 97 -2.88 -0.96 -1.02
CA PHE A 97 -3.50 -0.05 -0.06
C PHE A 97 -2.57 1.10 0.30
N ASN A 98 -3.02 2.33 0.06
CA ASN A 98 -2.22 3.55 0.22
C ASN A 98 -0.86 3.43 -0.53
N GLY A 99 -0.90 2.88 -1.75
CA GLY A 99 0.30 2.70 -2.58
C GLY A 99 1.26 1.58 -2.13
N ALA A 100 1.01 0.91 -1.00
CA ALA A 100 1.76 -0.27 -0.60
C ALA A 100 1.05 -1.56 -1.05
N LEU A 101 1.81 -2.48 -1.66
CA LEU A 101 1.32 -3.83 -1.94
C LEU A 101 1.05 -4.55 -0.61
N LEU A 102 -0.16 -5.06 -0.44
CA LEU A 102 -0.48 -5.93 0.68
C LEU A 102 0.08 -7.32 0.40
N ASP A 103 0.84 -7.81 1.37
CA ASP A 103 1.39 -9.15 1.37
C ASP A 103 0.29 -10.21 1.11
N GLU A 104 0.58 -11.17 0.22
CA GLU A 104 -0.38 -12.19 -0.20
C GLU A 104 -0.81 -13.07 0.98
N GLU A 105 0.09 -13.41 1.89
CA GLU A 105 -0.22 -14.20 3.10
C GLU A 105 -1.19 -13.43 4.00
N ARG A 106 -0.98 -12.11 4.15
CA ARG A 106 -1.93 -11.24 4.86
C ARG A 106 -3.30 -11.25 4.18
N VAL A 107 -3.36 -11.12 2.86
CA VAL A 107 -4.64 -11.16 2.12
C VAL A 107 -5.33 -12.52 2.31
N ALA A 108 -4.60 -13.63 2.15
CA ALA A 108 -5.12 -14.99 2.34
C ALA A 108 -5.64 -15.23 3.76
N ARG A 109 -4.93 -14.73 4.77
CA ARG A 109 -5.36 -14.80 6.18
C ARG A 109 -6.66 -14.02 6.42
N GLU A 110 -6.79 -12.85 5.81
CA GLU A 110 -7.98 -12.00 5.93
C GLU A 110 -9.18 -12.57 5.18
N ILE A 111 -8.94 -13.24 4.04
CA ILE A 111 -9.93 -14.09 3.35
C ILE A 111 -10.41 -15.18 4.29
N ASN A 112 -9.51 -16.04 4.77
CA ASN A 112 -9.86 -17.19 5.59
C ASN A 112 -10.63 -16.80 6.86
N ARG A 113 -10.22 -15.71 7.53
CA ARG A 113 -10.94 -15.17 8.71
C ARG A 113 -12.38 -14.78 8.40
N ARG A 114 -12.72 -14.45 7.16
CA ARG A 114 -14.01 -13.87 6.78
C ARG A 114 -14.84 -14.71 5.83
N VAL A 115 -14.35 -15.85 5.36
CA VAL A 115 -15.09 -16.76 4.47
C VAL A 115 -16.53 -16.99 4.95
N SER A 116 -16.76 -17.21 6.25
CA SER A 116 -18.09 -17.46 6.80
C SER A 116 -19.03 -16.24 6.77
N LYS A 117 -18.51 -15.02 7.01
CA LYS A 117 -19.29 -13.77 6.89
C LYS A 117 -19.53 -13.41 5.42
N TYR A 118 -18.57 -13.74 4.57
CA TYR A 118 -18.51 -13.41 3.16
C TYR A 118 -19.47 -14.25 2.31
N ASN A 119 -19.56 -15.56 2.58
CA ASN A 119 -20.41 -16.47 1.81
C ASN A 119 -21.91 -16.09 1.84
N ARG A 120 -22.36 -15.33 2.83
CA ARG A 120 -23.76 -14.84 2.93
C ARG A 120 -24.08 -13.68 1.97
N HIS A 121 -23.07 -12.91 1.55
CA HIS A 121 -23.22 -11.73 0.69
C HIS A 121 -22.91 -11.99 -0.80
N LEU A 122 -22.39 -13.17 -1.13
CA LEU A 122 -22.03 -13.62 -2.48
C LEU A 122 -23.22 -13.73 -3.46
N ASN A 123 -24.45 -13.82 -2.95
CA ASN A 123 -25.61 -14.05 -3.81
C ASN A 123 -26.05 -12.81 -4.62
N ASN A 124 -25.40 -11.64 -4.45
CA ASN A 124 -25.72 -10.39 -5.15
C ASN A 124 -24.48 -9.72 -5.78
N LEU A 125 -23.60 -10.49 -6.44
CA LEU A 125 -22.37 -9.98 -7.08
C LEU A 125 -22.59 -9.16 -8.37
N GLN A 126 -23.83 -8.97 -8.82
CA GLN A 126 -24.12 -8.12 -10.00
C GLN A 126 -23.84 -6.62 -9.74
N ASN A 127 -23.83 -6.17 -8.49
CA ASN A 127 -23.59 -4.77 -8.12
C ASN A 127 -22.59 -4.66 -6.98
N LEU A 128 -21.30 -4.66 -7.33
CA LEU A 128 -20.24 -4.56 -6.34
C LEU A 128 -20.10 -3.12 -5.82
N PRO A 129 -20.03 -2.89 -4.50
CA PRO A 129 -19.82 -1.56 -3.97
C PRO A 129 -18.51 -0.97 -4.48
N LYS A 130 -18.48 0.36 -4.61
CA LYS A 130 -17.26 1.09 -5.00
C LYS A 130 -16.11 0.73 -4.08
N LEU A 131 -14.93 0.52 -4.67
CA LEU A 131 -13.73 0.19 -3.93
C LEU A 131 -13.43 1.32 -2.91
N PRO A 132 -13.06 1.01 -1.65
CA PRO A 132 -12.83 2.04 -0.64
C PRO A 132 -11.63 2.92 -1.02
N LEU A 133 -11.62 4.15 -0.48
CA LEU A 133 -10.55 5.11 -0.76
C LEU A 133 -9.17 4.55 -0.36
N GLY A 134 -8.18 4.74 -1.23
CA GLY A 134 -6.81 4.28 -1.03
C GLY A 134 -6.54 2.85 -1.48
N PHE A 135 -7.58 2.10 -1.90
CA PHE A 135 -7.39 0.78 -2.50
C PHE A 135 -7.26 0.86 -4.02
N ARG A 136 -6.42 -0.03 -4.55
CA ARG A 136 -6.31 -0.31 -5.98
C ARG A 136 -6.10 -1.80 -6.16
N LEU A 137 -6.76 -2.37 -7.16
CA LEU A 137 -6.66 -3.78 -7.49
C LEU A 137 -6.04 -3.90 -8.87
N GLU A 138 -4.86 -4.49 -8.93
CA GLU A 138 -4.11 -4.65 -10.17
C GLU A 138 -4.04 -6.13 -10.53
N SER A 139 -4.09 -6.43 -11.82
CA SER A 139 -3.66 -7.73 -12.29
C SER A 139 -2.13 -7.69 -12.31
N PRO A 140 -1.43 -8.67 -11.71
CA PRO A 140 0.02 -8.69 -11.72
C PRO A 140 0.49 -8.64 -13.18
N PRO A 141 1.58 -7.90 -13.48
CA PRO A 141 2.09 -7.83 -14.84
C PRO A 141 2.32 -9.26 -15.32
N SER A 142 1.59 -9.66 -16.37
CA SER A 142 1.84 -10.91 -17.07
C SER A 142 3.28 -10.84 -17.55
N SER A 143 4.18 -11.51 -16.83
CA SER A 143 5.59 -11.52 -17.19
C SER A 143 5.67 -12.03 -18.64
N PRO A 144 6.16 -11.24 -19.60
CA PRO A 144 6.38 -11.75 -20.94
C PRO A 144 7.50 -12.78 -20.79
N VAL A 145 7.12 -14.06 -20.80
CA VAL A 145 8.05 -15.19 -20.88
C VAL A 145 8.96 -14.89 -22.06
N PRO A 146 10.29 -14.75 -21.89
CA PRO A 146 11.19 -14.70 -23.03
C PRO A 146 11.08 -16.06 -23.71
N HIS A 147 10.30 -16.16 -24.79
CA HIS A 147 10.47 -17.22 -25.75
C HIS A 147 11.87 -17.03 -26.35
N ALA A 148 12.85 -17.68 -25.73
CA ALA A 148 14.13 -17.93 -26.38
C ALA A 148 13.93 -19.09 -27.37
N ASP A 149 13.14 -18.85 -28.41
CA ASP A 149 13.21 -19.59 -29.66
C ASP A 149 14.29 -18.92 -30.51
N ASN A 150 15.51 -19.46 -30.46
CA ASN A 150 16.38 -19.70 -31.62
C ASN A 150 17.85 -19.86 -31.21
N ALA A 151 18.39 -21.05 -31.43
CA ALA A 151 19.69 -21.20 -32.09
C ALA A 151 19.75 -22.58 -32.78
N ILE A 152 19.57 -22.50 -34.09
CA ILE A 152 19.57 -23.55 -35.09
C ILE A 152 20.85 -24.41 -35.02
N SER A 153 20.62 -25.71 -35.13
CA SER A 153 21.60 -26.74 -35.43
C SER A 153 22.45 -26.36 -36.66
N GLY A 154 23.70 -25.97 -36.43
CA GLY A 154 24.70 -25.73 -37.46
C GLY A 154 25.45 -27.03 -37.79
N HIS A 155 24.88 -27.83 -38.69
CA HIS A 155 25.63 -28.82 -39.45
C HIS A 155 26.78 -28.13 -40.19
N ASN A 156 28.02 -28.57 -39.99
CA ASN A 156 29.16 -28.14 -40.81
C ASN A 156 29.52 -29.26 -41.79
N PRO A 157 29.42 -29.07 -43.12
CA PRO A 157 29.94 -30.02 -44.10
C PRO A 157 31.40 -29.71 -44.46
N THR A 158 32.20 -30.76 -44.44
CA THR A 158 33.31 -31.10 -45.35
C THR A 158 34.22 -29.99 -45.91
N GLY A 159 35.52 -30.11 -45.65
CA GLY A 159 36.59 -29.48 -46.43
C GLY A 159 37.92 -30.22 -46.28
N CYS A 160 38.20 -31.14 -47.20
CA CYS A 160 39.53 -31.66 -47.49
C CYS A 160 40.39 -30.54 -48.12
N VAL A 161 41.64 -30.37 -47.68
CA VAL A 161 42.90 -30.46 -48.47
C VAL A 161 44.04 -30.75 -47.50
#